data_AF-A0A7C7HXU2-F1
#
_entry.id   AF-A0A7C7HXU2-F1
#
_cell.length_a   1.000
_cell.length_b   1.000
_cell.length_c   1.000
_cell.angle_alpha   90.00
_cell.angle_beta   90.00
_cell.angle_gamma   90.00
#
_symmetry.space_group_name_H-M   'P 1'
#
loop_
_entity.id
_entity.type
_entity.pdbx_description
1 polymer ?
#
loop_
_entity_poly.entity_id
_entity_poly.type
_entity_poly.pdbx_seq_one_letter_code
_entity_poly.pdbx_strand_id
1 'polypeptide(L)'
;MVIKKNITRNFCLLLLVSLCGAKTKFTDHQVASMIPRYFARDHHAPPITRTRIYGENGQKILHLDIQVNRNRYEGEMEYALSAMASVCQYAKKPFDKFVLVMEPDNRQSETEMVEAKAKCTIDHFVFKRVKRDRWLKKCTTLTKI
;
A
#
# COMPACT_ATOMS: atom_id res chain seq x y z
N MET A 1 23.00 -32.37 41.04
CA MET A 1 21.86 -31.44 40.78
C MET A 1 22.30 -30.18 40.02
N VAL A 2 23.09 -30.31 38.94
CA VAL A 2 23.64 -29.16 38.17
C VAL A 2 23.12 -29.18 36.72
N ILE A 3 22.87 -30.38 36.18
CA ILE A 3 22.46 -30.61 34.79
C ILE A 3 21.05 -30.05 34.48
N LYS A 4 20.10 -30.16 35.42
CA LYS A 4 18.73 -29.62 35.26
C LYS A 4 18.68 -28.09 35.11
N LYS A 5 19.60 -27.35 35.75
CA LYS A 5 19.67 -25.88 35.73
C LYS A 5 20.15 -25.34 34.37
N ASN A 6 21.07 -26.05 33.70
CA ASN A 6 21.58 -25.66 32.38
C ASN A 6 20.55 -25.91 31.26
N ILE A 7 19.77 -27.00 31.36
CA ILE A 7 18.70 -27.32 30.41
C ILE A 7 17.58 -26.27 30.48
N THR A 8 17.17 -25.85 31.69
CA THR A 8 16.15 -24.80 31.85
C THR A 8 16.63 -23.43 31.36
N ARG A 9 17.90 -23.08 31.57
CA ARG A 9 18.50 -21.83 31.07
C ARG A 9 18.57 -21.78 29.55
N ASN A 10 18.96 -22.87 28.88
CA ASN A 10 19.01 -22.95 27.42
C ASN A 10 17.61 -22.95 26.78
N PHE A 11 16.61 -23.55 27.44
CA PHE A 11 15.23 -23.54 26.97
C PHE A 11 14.61 -22.12 27.03
N CYS A 12 14.91 -21.34 28.07
CA CYS A 12 14.52 -19.93 28.14
C CYS A 12 15.14 -19.07 27.02
N LEU A 13 16.40 -19.32 26.66
CA LEU A 13 17.08 -18.61 25.57
C LEU A 13 16.44 -18.90 24.20
N LEU A 14 16.03 -20.16 23.95
CA LEU A 14 15.32 -20.55 22.73
C LEU A 14 13.93 -19.91 22.60
N LEU A 15 13.21 -19.74 23.72
CA LEU A 15 11.91 -19.05 23.74
C LEU A 15 12.03 -17.55 23.42
N LEU A 16 13.09 -16.88 23.89
CA LEU A 16 13.33 -15.45 23.64
C LEU A 16 13.60 -15.13 22.15
N VAL A 17 14.30 -16.02 21.42
CA VAL A 17 14.57 -15.83 19.98
C VAL A 17 13.29 -15.93 19.15
N SER A 18 12.31 -16.73 19.59
CA SER A 18 11.03 -16.90 18.87
C SER A 18 10.10 -15.67 18.91
N LEU A 19 10.29 -14.76 19.89
CA LEU A 19 9.47 -13.56 20.06
C LEU A 19 9.86 -12.39 19.14
N CYS A 20 11.07 -12.41 18.56
CA CYS A 20 11.59 -11.31 17.73
C CYS A 20 11.11 -11.34 16.26
N GLY A 21 10.26 -12.30 15.87
CA GLY A 21 9.78 -12.46 14.48
C GLY A 21 8.51 -11.68 14.11
N ALA A 22 7.96 -10.87 15.01
CA ALA A 22 6.72 -10.15 14.74
C ALA A 22 6.95 -9.06 13.66
N LYS A 23 6.35 -9.23 12.48
CA LYS A 23 6.34 -8.20 11.42
C LYS A 23 5.78 -6.90 12.01
N THR A 24 6.53 -5.82 11.91
CA THR A 24 6.09 -4.49 12.37
C THR A 24 4.77 -4.13 11.69
N LYS A 25 3.77 -3.79 12.49
CA LYS A 25 2.43 -3.42 12.03
C LYS A 25 2.18 -1.94 12.33
N PHE A 26 1.87 -1.17 11.29
CA PHE A 26 1.71 0.28 11.37
C PHE A 26 0.24 0.70 11.58
N THR A 27 0.02 1.72 12.41
CA THR A 27 -1.30 2.36 12.55
C THR A 27 -1.67 3.15 11.30
N ASP A 28 -2.92 3.54 11.17
CA ASP A 28 -3.42 4.27 10.00
C ASP A 28 -2.70 5.61 9.82
N HIS A 29 -2.46 6.32 10.93
CA HIS A 29 -1.66 7.55 10.92
C HIS A 29 -0.22 7.30 10.43
N GLN A 30 0.42 6.21 10.88
CA GLN A 30 1.76 5.84 10.42
C GLN A 30 1.74 5.51 8.93
N VAL A 31 0.79 4.71 8.45
CA VAL A 31 0.60 4.40 7.03
C VAL A 31 0.42 5.67 6.19
N ALA A 32 -0.46 6.59 6.61
CA ALA A 32 -0.68 7.86 5.91
C ALA A 32 0.62 8.68 5.80
N SER A 33 1.45 8.72 6.86
CA SER A 33 2.74 9.42 6.82
C SER A 33 3.82 8.72 5.98
N MET A 34 3.71 7.41 5.77
CA MET A 34 4.65 6.62 4.97
C MET A 34 4.44 6.81 3.47
N ILE A 35 3.22 7.09 3.02
CA ILE A 35 2.90 7.23 1.58
C ILE A 35 3.68 8.41 0.96
N PRO A 36 3.59 9.67 1.47
CA PRO A 36 4.37 10.77 0.91
C PRO A 36 5.88 10.53 0.98
N ARG A 37 6.36 9.87 2.04
CA ARG A 37 7.78 9.48 2.19
C ARG A 37 8.22 8.46 1.15
N TYR A 38 7.32 7.58 0.73
CA TYR A 38 7.60 6.62 -0.34
C TYR A 38 7.80 7.35 -1.67
N PHE A 39 6.89 8.27 -2.01
CA PHE A 39 6.95 9.08 -3.22
C PHE A 39 8.19 9.97 -3.26
N ALA A 40 8.55 10.60 -2.15
CA ALA A 40 9.72 11.46 -2.05
C ALA A 40 11.07 10.76 -2.33
N ARG A 41 11.11 9.43 -2.40
CA ARG A 41 12.32 8.65 -2.73
C ARG A 41 12.59 8.57 -4.22
N ASP A 42 11.58 8.79 -5.06
CA ASP A 42 11.70 8.73 -6.51
C ASP A 42 11.42 10.11 -7.09
N HIS A 43 12.44 10.71 -7.71
CA HIS A 43 12.33 12.03 -8.33
C HIS A 43 11.37 12.06 -9.53
N HIS A 44 10.97 10.91 -10.07
CA HIS A 44 9.99 10.82 -11.14
C HIS A 44 8.56 10.54 -10.64
N ALA A 45 8.37 10.42 -9.33
CA ALA A 45 7.05 10.20 -8.75
C ALA A 45 6.12 11.39 -9.05
N PRO A 46 4.83 11.14 -9.35
CA PRO A 46 3.87 12.22 -9.54
C PRO A 46 3.64 12.95 -8.19
N PRO A 47 3.44 14.27 -8.19
CA PRO A 47 3.14 15.01 -6.97
C PRO A 47 1.86 14.50 -6.30
N ILE A 48 1.90 14.27 -4.99
CA ILE A 48 0.70 13.97 -4.19
C ILE A 48 0.04 15.29 -3.79
N THR A 49 -1.23 15.46 -4.13
CA THR A 49 -2.03 16.61 -3.68
C THR A 49 -2.81 16.29 -2.41
N ARG A 50 -3.12 15.01 -2.15
CA ARG A 50 -3.88 14.59 -0.97
C ARG A 50 -3.65 13.14 -0.58
N THR A 51 -3.65 12.86 0.72
CA THR A 51 -3.71 11.48 1.26
C THR A 51 -4.75 11.42 2.37
N ARG A 52 -5.68 10.47 2.30
CA ARG A 52 -6.73 10.26 3.31
C ARG A 52 -6.96 8.78 3.58
N ILE A 53 -7.30 8.46 4.82
CA ILE A 53 -7.78 7.12 5.21
C ILE A 53 -9.13 7.31 5.86
N TYR A 54 -10.13 6.57 5.39
CA TYR A 54 -11.49 6.64 5.92
C TYR A 54 -12.21 5.29 5.79
N GLY A 55 -13.32 5.16 6.50
CA GLY A 55 -14.24 4.04 6.36
C GLY A 55 -15.46 4.48 5.55
N GLU A 56 -15.91 3.66 4.61
CA GLU A 56 -17.13 3.89 3.83
C GLU A 56 -17.79 2.54 3.55
N ASN A 57 -19.10 2.43 3.78
CA ASN A 57 -19.86 1.19 3.55
C ASN A 57 -19.23 -0.06 4.23
N GLY A 58 -18.64 0.11 5.42
CA GLY A 58 -17.95 -0.96 6.15
C GLY A 58 -16.57 -1.33 5.58
N GLN A 59 -16.10 -0.66 4.52
CA GLN A 59 -14.80 -0.86 3.90
C GLN A 59 -13.81 0.19 4.39
N LYS A 60 -12.56 -0.23 4.65
CA LYS A 60 -11.46 0.67 4.93
C LYS A 60 -10.73 1.07 3.65
N ILE A 61 -10.66 2.37 3.40
CA ILE A 61 -10.18 2.97 2.16
C ILE A 61 -8.90 3.78 2.41
N LEU A 62 -7.89 3.57 1.56
CA LEU A 62 -6.80 4.54 1.38
C LEU A 62 -7.09 5.32 0.10
N HIS A 63 -7.16 6.64 0.22
CA HIS A 63 -7.46 7.56 -0.86
C HIS A 63 -6.24 8.45 -1.10
N LEU A 64 -5.82 8.55 -2.35
CA LEU A 64 -4.69 9.34 -2.80
C LEU A 64 -5.10 10.19 -4.00
N ASP A 65 -4.76 11.47 -3.97
CA ASP A 65 -4.91 12.37 -5.12
C ASP A 65 -3.49 12.68 -5.60
N ILE A 66 -3.24 12.51 -6.90
CA ILE A 66 -1.96 12.82 -7.54
C ILE A 66 -2.17 13.74 -8.73
N GLN A 67 -1.17 14.58 -9.00
CA GLN A 67 -1.11 15.33 -10.24
C GLN A 67 -0.40 14.50 -11.31
N VAL A 68 -1.02 14.31 -12.46
CA VAL A 68 -0.49 13.45 -13.53
C VAL A 68 -0.13 14.19 -14.80
N ASN A 69 0.89 13.68 -15.48
CA ASN A 69 1.27 14.09 -16.82
C ASN A 69 0.62 13.16 -17.86
N ARG A 70 -0.05 13.72 -18.89
CA ARG A 70 -0.71 12.94 -19.96
C ARG A 70 0.20 11.89 -20.61
N ASN A 71 1.49 12.20 -20.77
CA ASN A 71 2.44 11.31 -21.45
C ASN A 71 2.86 10.11 -20.61
N ARG A 72 2.62 10.15 -19.28
CA ARG A 72 3.03 9.12 -18.33
C ARG A 72 1.87 8.58 -17.50
N TYR A 73 0.64 8.84 -17.93
CA TYR A 73 -0.57 8.57 -17.19
C TYR A 73 -0.63 7.15 -16.61
N GLU A 74 -0.50 6.14 -17.48
CA GLU A 74 -0.55 4.72 -17.07
C GLU A 74 0.61 4.35 -16.13
N GLY A 75 1.81 4.88 -16.39
CA GLY A 75 2.98 4.65 -15.55
C GLY A 75 2.84 5.28 -14.16
N GLU A 76 2.29 6.49 -14.08
CA GLU A 76 2.04 7.22 -12.84
C GLU A 76 0.90 6.58 -12.02
N MET A 77 -0.15 6.07 -12.70
CA MET A 77 -1.21 5.26 -12.09
C MET A 77 -0.63 3.99 -11.43
N GLU A 78 0.13 3.20 -12.18
CA GLU A 78 0.73 1.97 -11.67
C GLU A 78 1.75 2.23 -10.56
N TYR A 79 2.55 3.28 -10.70
CA TYR A 79 3.47 3.73 -9.66
C TYR A 79 2.74 4.02 -8.35
N ALA A 80 1.68 4.82 -8.41
CA ALA A 80 0.92 5.19 -7.22
C ALA A 80 0.26 3.98 -6.56
N LEU A 81 -0.39 3.11 -7.33
CA LEU A 81 -1.01 1.88 -6.80
C LEU A 81 0.03 0.90 -6.23
N SER A 82 1.21 0.84 -6.84
CA SER A 82 2.35 0.07 -6.32
C SER A 82 2.87 0.63 -4.99
N ALA A 83 2.98 1.95 -4.86
CA ALA A 83 3.37 2.60 -3.62
C ALA A 83 2.34 2.36 -2.50
N MET A 84 1.05 2.52 -2.80
CA MET A 84 -0.05 2.20 -1.88
C MET A 84 0.04 0.74 -1.41
N ALA A 85 0.19 -0.21 -2.34
CA ALA A 85 0.35 -1.63 -2.00
C ALA A 85 1.59 -1.90 -1.13
N SER A 86 2.73 -1.32 -1.48
CA SER A 86 4.01 -1.54 -0.82
C SER A 86 4.00 -1.05 0.63
N VAL A 87 3.31 0.05 0.91
CA VAL A 87 3.15 0.58 2.27
C VAL A 87 2.05 -0.17 3.04
N CYS A 88 0.87 -0.37 2.44
CA CYS A 88 -0.30 -0.93 3.12
C CYS A 88 -0.16 -2.41 3.52
N GLN A 89 0.75 -3.19 2.91
CA GLN A 89 1.01 -4.57 3.34
C GLN A 89 1.43 -4.67 4.82
N TYR A 90 1.99 -3.59 5.37
CA TYR A 90 2.46 -3.51 6.75
C TYR A 90 1.43 -2.87 7.69
N ALA A 91 0.23 -2.54 7.21
CA ALA A 91 -0.82 -1.97 8.04
C ALA A 91 -1.28 -2.96 9.12
N LYS A 92 -1.56 -2.43 10.32
CA LYS A 92 -2.10 -3.18 11.46
C LYS A 92 -3.48 -3.74 11.16
N LYS A 93 -4.34 -2.93 10.54
CA LYS A 93 -5.63 -3.35 9.99
C LYS A 93 -5.57 -3.29 8.46
N PRO A 94 -5.93 -4.39 7.75
CA PRO A 94 -5.87 -4.42 6.30
C PRO A 94 -6.81 -3.37 5.69
N PHE A 95 -6.45 -2.89 4.50
CA PHE A 95 -7.30 -2.07 3.67
C PHE A 95 -8.11 -2.96 2.74
N ASP A 96 -9.33 -2.52 2.42
CA ASP A 96 -10.22 -3.22 1.49
C ASP A 96 -10.09 -2.64 0.08
N LYS A 97 -9.96 -1.32 -0.02
CA LYS A 97 -9.95 -0.58 -1.28
C LYS A 97 -8.91 0.53 -1.27
N PHE A 98 -8.32 0.75 -2.44
CA PHE A 98 -7.53 1.93 -2.77
C PHE A 98 -8.35 2.79 -3.73
N VAL A 99 -8.39 4.09 -3.47
CA VAL A 99 -8.97 5.09 -4.36
C VAL A 99 -7.82 6.00 -4.79
N LEU A 100 -7.59 6.10 -6.08
CA LEU A 100 -6.59 6.99 -6.67
C LEU A 100 -7.30 7.99 -7.57
N VAL A 101 -7.21 9.27 -7.26
CA VAL A 101 -7.67 10.35 -8.13
C VAL A 101 -6.45 10.90 -8.86
N MET A 102 -6.54 10.94 -10.19
CA MET A 102 -5.50 11.43 -11.08
C MET A 102 -5.96 12.73 -11.71
N GLU A 103 -5.45 13.83 -11.19
CA GLU A 103 -5.74 15.20 -11.63
C GLU A 103 -4.72 15.62 -12.68
N PRO A 104 -5.11 15.81 -13.95
CA PRO A 104 -4.16 16.18 -14.98
C PRO A 104 -3.63 17.60 -14.79
N ASP A 105 -2.40 17.83 -15.20
CA ASP A 105 -1.74 19.14 -15.12
C ASP A 105 -2.34 20.25 -16.01
N ASN A 106 -3.32 19.92 -16.85
CA ASN A 106 -3.95 20.85 -17.79
C ASN A 106 -5.48 20.77 -17.72
N ARG A 107 -6.12 21.94 -17.93
CA ARG A 107 -7.58 22.12 -17.81
C ARG A 107 -8.43 21.43 -18.88
N GLN A 108 -7.80 20.87 -19.91
CA GLN A 108 -8.50 20.24 -21.03
C GLN A 108 -8.66 18.72 -20.84
N SER A 109 -8.07 18.15 -19.80
CA SER A 109 -8.21 16.73 -19.48
C SER A 109 -9.28 16.54 -18.43
N GLU A 110 -9.98 15.42 -18.53
CA GLU A 110 -10.86 14.94 -17.47
C GLU A 110 -10.03 14.35 -16.33
N THR A 111 -10.45 14.59 -15.09
CA THR A 111 -9.92 13.87 -13.94
C THR A 111 -10.41 12.44 -14.02
N GLU A 112 -9.56 11.47 -13.70
CA GLU A 112 -10.02 10.09 -13.59
C GLU A 112 -9.72 9.52 -12.21
N MET A 113 -10.59 8.62 -11.79
CA MET A 113 -10.52 7.91 -10.53
C MET A 113 -10.34 6.43 -10.81
N VAL A 114 -9.37 5.83 -10.13
CA VAL A 114 -9.16 4.39 -10.10
C VAL A 114 -9.53 3.86 -8.73
N GLU A 115 -10.53 2.99 -8.70
CA GLU A 115 -10.80 2.15 -7.54
C GLU A 115 -10.09 0.82 -7.71
N ALA A 116 -9.27 0.43 -6.73
CA ALA A 116 -8.56 -0.84 -6.76
C ALA A 116 -8.81 -1.69 -5.50
N LYS A 117 -9.01 -3.00 -5.66
CA LYS A 117 -9.12 -3.95 -4.54
C LYS A 117 -7.76 -4.09 -3.87
N ALA A 118 -7.61 -3.58 -2.64
CA ALA A 118 -6.32 -3.43 -1.97
C ALA A 118 -5.54 -4.76 -1.87
N LYS A 119 -6.20 -5.84 -1.44
CA LYS A 119 -5.58 -7.18 -1.37
C LYS A 119 -5.06 -7.65 -2.73
N CYS A 120 -5.85 -7.52 -3.79
CA CYS A 120 -5.44 -7.95 -5.12
C CYS A 120 -4.27 -7.11 -5.66
N THR A 121 -4.30 -5.79 -5.42
CA THR A 121 -3.22 -4.88 -5.80
C THR A 121 -1.92 -5.20 -5.07
N ILE A 122 -1.99 -5.55 -3.77
CA ILE A 122 -0.83 -6.05 -3.01
C ILE A 122 -0.34 -7.39 -3.58
N ASP A 123 -1.25 -8.33 -3.87
CA ASP A 123 -0.88 -9.61 -4.48
C ASP A 123 -0.22 -9.43 -5.85
N HIS A 124 -0.59 -8.40 -6.62
CA HIS A 124 0.06 -8.03 -7.89
C HIS A 124 1.45 -7.41 -7.68
N PHE A 125 1.54 -6.27 -6.98
CA PHE A 125 2.78 -5.48 -6.94
C PHE A 125 3.80 -6.03 -5.95
N VAL A 126 3.37 -6.56 -4.81
CA VAL A 126 4.27 -7.01 -3.73
C VAL A 126 4.57 -8.50 -3.86
N PHE A 127 3.53 -9.34 -3.91
CA PHE A 127 3.71 -10.79 -3.88
C PHE A 127 3.86 -11.43 -5.26
N LYS A 128 3.66 -10.67 -6.35
CA LYS A 128 3.78 -11.15 -7.74
C LYS A 128 2.92 -12.38 -8.06
N ARG A 129 1.78 -12.54 -7.38
CA ARG A 129 0.84 -13.67 -7.51
C ARG A 129 -0.22 -13.46 -8.58
N VAL A 130 -0.48 -12.21 -8.95
CA VAL A 130 -1.46 -11.82 -9.97
C VAL A 130 -0.71 -11.18 -11.13
N LYS A 131 -0.96 -11.63 -12.37
CA LYS A 131 -0.41 -11.02 -13.59
C LYS A 131 -1.05 -9.65 -13.86
N ARG A 132 -0.31 -8.74 -14.49
CA ARG A 132 -0.74 -7.37 -14.82
C ARG A 132 -2.11 -7.31 -15.49
N ASP A 133 -2.30 -8.04 -16.59
CA ASP A 133 -3.58 -8.04 -17.34
C ASP A 133 -4.77 -8.50 -16.49
N ARG A 134 -4.54 -9.46 -15.60
CA ARG A 134 -5.58 -9.95 -14.69
C ARG A 134 -5.89 -8.91 -13.61
N TRP A 135 -4.86 -8.29 -13.05
CA TRP A 135 -5.02 -7.22 -12.07
C TRP A 135 -5.81 -6.05 -12.67
N LEU A 136 -5.39 -5.54 -13.83
CA LEU A 136 -6.04 -4.42 -14.51
C LEU A 136 -7.51 -4.72 -14.86
N LYS A 137 -7.83 -5.96 -15.26
CA LYS A 137 -9.21 -6.34 -15.65
C LYS A 137 -10.14 -6.71 -14.49
N LYS A 138 -9.61 -7.19 -13.37
CA LYS A 138 -10.44 -7.80 -12.29
C LYS A 138 -10.33 -7.09 -10.94
N CYS A 139 -9.33 -6.23 -10.79
CA CYS A 139 -8.99 -5.62 -9.52
C CYS A 139 -9.02 -4.11 -9.54
N THR A 140 -9.08 -3.48 -10.71
CA THR A 140 -9.22 -2.04 -10.89
C THR A 140 -10.49 -1.70 -11.67
N THR A 141 -11.09 -0.56 -11.34
CA THR A 141 -12.15 0.10 -12.10
C THR A 141 -11.71 1.53 -12.33
N LEU A 142 -11.72 1.97 -13.59
CA LEU A 142 -11.41 3.34 -13.98
C LEU A 142 -12.69 4.07 -14.33
N THR A 143 -12.88 5.26 -13.76
CA THR A 143 -14.05 6.12 -13.98
C THR A 143 -13.59 7.55 -14.17
N LYS A 144 -14.15 8.26 -15.15
CA LYS A 144 -13.91 9.69 -15.32
C LYS A 144 -14.84 10.51 -14.44
N ILE A 145 -14.34 11.59 -13.84
CA ILE A 145 -15.05 12.42 -12.86
C ILE A 145 -14.94 13.91 -13.16
#